data_AF-A0A932UQ14-F1
#
_entry.id   AF-A0A932UQ14-F1
#
_cell.length_a   1.000
_cell.length_b   1.000
_cell.length_c   1.000
_cell.angle_alpha   90.00
_cell.angle_beta   90.00
_cell.angle_gamma   90.00
#
_symmetry.space_group_name_H-M   'P 1'
#
loop_
_entity.id
_entity.type
_entity.pdbx_description
1 polymer ?
#
loop_
_entity_poly.entity_id
_entity_poly.type
_entity_poly.pdbx_seq_one_letter_code
_entity_poly.pdbx_strand_id
1 'polypeptide(L)'
;MRTLLCLALIVAGCAREAPRAPVNPAEQYAGTWEGRSLPAGSDSGVTWTIQMTATEAGTVTGTLAFTGLATPPIEMRTIELSDSIIVFEMGPYESPTAKAEVITRSDGRVSGDSLWGTFVMLPTAGGGVVPDMSVAQWHNAEMAPKPGSELIRGTFVATRTNPAP
;
A
#
# COMPACT_ATOMS: atom_id res chain seq x y z
N MET A 1 12.65 -30.63 63.05
CA MET A 1 12.91 -29.30 62.45
C MET A 1 14.03 -29.42 61.42
N ARG A 2 13.72 -29.22 60.14
CA ARG A 2 14.54 -28.58 59.09
C ARG A 2 14.08 -29.06 57.71
N THR A 3 13.02 -28.38 57.24
CA THR A 3 12.55 -28.41 55.86
C THR A 3 13.53 -27.57 55.03
N LEU A 4 14.22 -28.16 54.07
CA LEU A 4 15.04 -27.43 53.09
C LEU A 4 14.18 -27.20 51.85
N LEU A 5 13.68 -25.97 51.70
CA LEU A 5 13.05 -25.48 50.48
C LEU A 5 14.12 -25.19 49.43
N CYS A 6 14.10 -25.90 48.31
CA CYS A 6 14.77 -25.49 47.08
C CYS A 6 13.84 -24.53 46.32
N LEU A 7 14.15 -23.22 46.34
CA LEU A 7 13.57 -22.26 45.43
C LEU A 7 14.24 -22.42 44.05
N ALA A 8 13.50 -22.95 43.08
CA ALA A 8 13.85 -22.86 41.67
C ALA A 8 13.36 -21.49 41.13
N LEU A 9 14.30 -20.61 40.78
CA LEU A 9 14.01 -19.40 40.00
C LEU A 9 13.66 -19.82 38.56
N ILE A 10 12.39 -19.72 38.19
CA ILE A 10 11.94 -19.80 36.80
C ILE A 10 12.10 -18.39 36.21
N VAL A 11 13.19 -18.16 35.49
CA VAL A 11 13.35 -16.98 34.63
C VAL A 11 12.65 -17.30 33.31
N ALA A 12 11.34 -17.08 33.24
CA ALA A 12 10.61 -17.04 31.98
C ALA A 12 11.01 -15.75 31.25
N GLY A 13 12.12 -15.79 30.53
CA GLY A 13 12.56 -14.68 29.68
C GLY A 13 11.56 -14.48 28.55
N CYS A 14 10.86 -13.35 28.55
CA CYS A 14 10.22 -12.79 27.37
C CYS A 14 11.31 -12.36 26.36
N ALA A 15 11.98 -13.32 25.73
CA ALA A 15 12.74 -13.03 24.54
C ALA A 15 11.73 -12.74 23.42
N ARG A 16 11.53 -11.45 23.11
CA ARG A 16 10.96 -11.09 21.81
C ARG A 16 11.88 -11.70 20.77
N GLU A 17 11.36 -12.65 20.00
CA GLU A 17 12.06 -13.19 18.84
C GLU A 17 12.59 -12.02 18.00
N ALA A 18 13.88 -12.09 17.65
CA ALA A 18 14.47 -11.08 16.80
C ALA A 18 13.69 -11.07 15.47
N PRO A 19 13.34 -9.89 14.92
CA PRO A 19 12.62 -9.80 13.66
C PRO A 19 13.36 -10.60 12.59
N ARG A 20 12.70 -11.61 12.03
CA ARG A 20 13.25 -12.40 10.94
C ARG A 20 13.41 -11.50 9.72
N ALA A 21 14.56 -11.58 9.05
CA ALA A 21 14.76 -10.91 7.77
C ALA A 21 13.78 -11.48 6.72
N PRO A 22 13.16 -10.63 5.87
CA PRO A 22 12.29 -11.09 4.80
C PRO A 22 12.98 -12.14 3.92
N VAL A 23 12.26 -13.20 3.57
CA VAL A 23 12.74 -14.24 2.65
C VAL A 23 12.68 -13.75 1.20
N ASN A 24 11.80 -12.78 0.90
CA ASN A 24 11.67 -12.14 -0.41
C ASN A 24 11.17 -10.68 -0.27
N PRO A 25 11.23 -9.86 -1.34
CA PRO A 25 10.81 -8.46 -1.28
C PRO A 25 9.29 -8.26 -1.08
N ALA A 26 8.44 -9.27 -1.27
CA ALA A 26 7.00 -9.13 -1.03
C ALA A 26 6.67 -9.12 0.47
N GLU A 27 7.39 -9.91 1.27
CA GLU A 27 7.15 -10.05 2.72
C GLU A 27 7.31 -8.72 3.46
N GLN A 28 8.22 -7.84 3.02
CA GLN A 28 8.37 -6.51 3.63
C GLN A 28 7.13 -5.62 3.44
N TYR A 29 6.31 -5.85 2.42
CA TYR A 29 5.08 -5.09 2.16
C TYR A 29 3.82 -5.74 2.75
N ALA A 30 3.85 -7.03 3.11
CA ALA A 30 2.66 -7.75 3.60
C ALA A 30 2.17 -7.25 4.96
N GLY A 31 0.87 -7.06 5.13
CA GLY A 31 0.27 -6.62 6.39
C GLY A 31 -0.88 -5.64 6.18
N THR A 32 -1.38 -5.12 7.30
CA THR A 32 -2.40 -4.06 7.31
C THR A 32 -1.73 -2.70 7.45
N TRP A 33 -2.01 -1.80 6.53
CA TRP A 33 -1.47 -0.45 6.48
C TRP A 33 -2.59 0.57 6.64
N GLU A 34 -2.45 1.49 7.58
CA GLU A 34 -3.33 2.65 7.71
C GLU A 34 -2.62 3.89 7.22
N GLY A 35 -3.24 4.57 6.25
CA GLY A 35 -2.56 5.63 5.53
C GLY A 35 -3.44 6.79 5.14
N ARG A 36 -2.80 7.76 4.51
CA ARG A 36 -3.41 8.95 3.95
C ARG A 36 -2.75 9.32 2.64
N SER A 37 -3.56 9.62 1.64
CA SER A 37 -3.13 10.24 0.39
C SER A 37 -3.31 11.75 0.44
N LEU A 38 -2.28 12.49 0.05
CA LEU A 38 -2.21 13.96 0.01
C LEU A 38 -2.05 14.39 -1.46
N PRO A 39 -3.13 14.83 -2.12
CA PRO A 39 -3.06 15.39 -3.47
C PRO A 39 -2.14 16.63 -3.48
N ALA A 40 -1.41 16.83 -4.58
CA ALA A 40 -0.52 17.96 -4.72
C ALA A 40 -1.28 19.29 -4.54
N GLY A 41 -0.76 20.16 -3.67
CA GLY A 41 -1.39 21.45 -3.35
C GLY A 41 -2.57 21.36 -2.36
N SER A 42 -2.82 20.19 -1.74
CA SER A 42 -3.84 20.02 -0.70
C SER A 42 -3.20 19.67 0.65
N ASP A 43 -3.60 20.38 1.70
CA ASP A 43 -3.28 20.03 3.09
C ASP A 43 -4.28 19.01 3.68
N SER A 44 -5.41 18.80 3.00
CA SER A 44 -6.39 17.77 3.34
C SER A 44 -6.07 16.48 2.60
N GLY A 45 -5.92 15.38 3.34
CA GLY A 45 -5.67 14.08 2.76
C GLY A 45 -6.82 13.10 3.00
N VAL A 46 -6.97 12.17 2.07
CA VAL A 46 -7.97 11.09 2.15
C VAL A 46 -7.35 9.90 2.86
N THR A 47 -7.97 9.47 3.95
CA THR A 47 -7.53 8.32 4.74
C THR A 47 -8.03 7.01 4.18
N TRP A 48 -7.23 5.96 4.32
CA TRP A 48 -7.52 4.63 3.80
C TRP A 48 -6.84 3.56 4.66
N THR A 49 -7.29 2.32 4.47
CA THR A 49 -6.64 1.11 4.96
C THR A 49 -6.31 0.23 3.76
N ILE A 50 -5.10 -0.32 3.71
CA ILE A 50 -4.71 -1.34 2.74
C ILE A 50 -4.45 -2.65 3.48
N GLN A 51 -4.97 -3.74 2.95
CA GLN A 51 -4.53 -5.09 3.31
C GLN A 51 -3.64 -5.64 2.19
N MET A 52 -2.38 -5.93 2.49
CA MET A 52 -1.42 -6.55 1.55
C MET A 52 -1.06 -7.96 2.00
N THR A 53 -0.92 -8.88 1.05
CA THR A 53 -0.51 -10.26 1.27
C THR A 53 0.62 -10.61 0.30
N ALA A 54 1.73 -11.14 0.82
CA ALA A 54 2.78 -11.72 -0.01
C ALA A 54 2.28 -13.07 -0.58
N THR A 55 2.51 -13.30 -1.86
CA THR A 55 2.14 -14.54 -2.54
C THR A 55 3.33 -15.49 -2.60
N GLU A 56 3.05 -16.79 -2.81
CA GLU A 56 4.10 -17.79 -3.04
C GLU A 56 4.96 -17.50 -4.29
N ALA A 57 4.41 -16.74 -5.25
CA ALA A 57 5.13 -16.30 -6.44
C ALA A 57 6.10 -15.12 -6.17
N GLY A 58 6.20 -14.65 -4.92
CA GLY A 58 7.05 -13.53 -4.54
C GLY A 58 6.51 -12.17 -4.99
N THR A 59 5.20 -12.06 -5.19
CA THR A 59 4.50 -10.79 -5.49
C THR A 59 3.62 -10.37 -4.32
N VAL A 60 3.02 -9.18 -4.40
CA VAL A 60 2.04 -8.71 -3.42
C VAL A 60 0.67 -8.60 -4.08
N THR A 61 -0.38 -9.03 -3.40
CA THR A 61 -1.77 -8.71 -3.74
C THR A 61 -2.41 -7.98 -2.58
N GLY A 62 -3.49 -7.25 -2.82
CA GLY A 62 -4.13 -6.52 -1.74
C GLY A 62 -5.37 -5.76 -2.15
N THR A 63 -6.01 -5.14 -1.16
CA THR A 63 -7.16 -4.27 -1.37
C THR A 63 -7.01 -2.98 -0.57
N LEU A 64 -7.51 -1.88 -1.13
CA LEU A 64 -7.60 -0.57 -0.49
C LEU A 64 -9.06 -0.25 -0.15
N ALA A 65 -9.34 0.17 1.07
CA ALA A 65 -10.63 0.73 1.46
C ALA A 65 -10.46 2.17 1.97
N PHE A 66 -11.28 3.10 1.49
CA PHE A 66 -11.30 4.46 2.03
C PHE A 66 -12.02 4.52 3.37
N THR A 67 -11.40 5.15 4.36
CA THR A 67 -11.98 5.24 5.71
C THR A 67 -13.25 6.10 5.69
N GLY A 68 -14.34 5.60 6.27
CA GLY A 68 -15.60 6.33 6.38
C GLY A 68 -16.42 6.39 5.09
N LEU A 69 -16.00 5.71 4.03
CA LEU A 69 -16.78 5.55 2.80
C LEU A 69 -17.31 4.12 2.69
N ALA A 70 -18.60 3.99 2.36
CA ALA A 70 -19.24 2.70 2.11
C ALA A 70 -19.01 2.23 0.66
N THR A 71 -17.75 2.21 0.23
CA THR A 71 -17.35 1.70 -1.10
C THR A 71 -16.74 0.31 -0.97
N PRO A 72 -16.93 -0.60 -1.94
CA PRO A 72 -16.21 -1.87 -1.97
C PRO A 72 -14.69 -1.64 -1.92
N PRO A 73 -13.92 -2.56 -1.31
CA PRO A 73 -12.47 -2.52 -1.39
C PRO A 73 -12.01 -2.56 -2.85
N ILE A 74 -10.98 -1.77 -3.16
CA ILE A 74 -10.40 -1.62 -4.49
C ILE A 74 -9.24 -2.59 -4.58
N GLU A 75 -9.29 -3.51 -5.53
CA GLU A 75 -8.22 -4.47 -5.79
C GLU A 75 -6.93 -3.76 -6.24
N MET A 76 -5.81 -4.27 -5.76
CA MET A 76 -4.47 -3.80 -6.08
C MET A 76 -3.73 -4.85 -6.90
N ARG A 77 -3.15 -4.41 -8.02
CA ARG A 77 -2.30 -5.24 -8.86
C ARG A 77 -0.87 -4.76 -8.81
N THR A 78 0.05 -5.65 -8.45
CA THR A 78 1.49 -5.35 -8.51
C THR A 78 1.96 -5.28 -9.95
N ILE A 79 2.63 -4.18 -10.31
CA ILE A 79 3.25 -3.92 -11.61
C ILE A 79 4.74 -4.21 -11.56
N GLU A 80 5.40 -3.75 -10.50
CA GLU A 80 6.83 -3.91 -10.26
C GLU A 80 7.06 -4.13 -8.76
N LEU A 81 8.04 -4.97 -8.43
CA LEU A 81 8.42 -5.23 -7.05
C LEU A 81 9.92 -5.49 -6.97
N SER A 82 10.56 -4.82 -6.02
CA SER A 82 11.95 -5.03 -5.62
C SER A 82 12.12 -4.78 -4.13
N ASP A 83 13.35 -4.95 -3.62
CA ASP A 83 13.71 -4.64 -2.24
C ASP A 83 13.46 -3.17 -1.87
N SER A 84 13.42 -2.26 -2.84
CA SER A 84 13.40 -0.82 -2.59
C SER A 84 12.12 -0.11 -3.04
N ILE A 85 11.33 -0.74 -3.92
CA ILE A 85 10.12 -0.14 -4.47
C ILE A 85 9.05 -1.20 -4.76
N ILE A 86 7.80 -0.82 -4.58
CA ILE A 86 6.63 -1.51 -5.12
C ILE A 86 5.87 -0.53 -6.01
N VAL A 87 5.49 -0.96 -7.21
CA VAL A 87 4.58 -0.22 -8.07
C VAL A 87 3.28 -1.00 -8.13
N PHE A 88 2.17 -0.36 -7.75
CA PHE A 88 0.85 -0.97 -7.82
C PHE A 88 -0.12 -0.12 -8.62
N GLU A 89 -1.04 -0.80 -9.28
CA GLU A 89 -2.17 -0.22 -9.98
C GLU A 89 -3.47 -0.56 -9.24
N MET A 90 -4.37 0.41 -9.19
CA MET A 90 -5.70 0.30 -8.59
C MET A 90 -6.72 0.88 -9.54
N GLY A 91 -7.89 0.23 -9.60
CA GLY A 91 -9.03 0.72 -10.35
C GLY A 91 -9.34 -0.07 -11.61
N PRO A 92 -10.41 0.34 -12.31
CA PRO A 92 -11.11 1.62 -12.16
C PRO A 92 -11.92 1.70 -10.87
N TYR A 93 -11.99 2.90 -10.26
CA TYR A 93 -12.81 3.16 -9.07
C TYR A 93 -13.23 4.64 -8.98
N GLU A 94 -14.35 4.91 -8.31
CA GLU A 94 -14.80 6.27 -8.02
C GLU A 94 -13.94 6.94 -6.94
N SER A 95 -13.12 7.92 -7.35
CA SER A 95 -12.17 8.57 -6.45
C SER A 95 -12.83 9.66 -5.61
N PRO A 96 -12.72 9.61 -4.27
CA PRO A 96 -13.21 10.68 -3.42
C PRO A 96 -12.42 11.98 -3.59
N THR A 97 -11.20 11.91 -4.12
CA THR A 97 -10.37 13.07 -4.44
C THR A 97 -10.74 13.66 -5.80
N ALA A 98 -10.76 12.83 -6.84
CA ALA A 98 -10.96 13.30 -8.21
C ALA A 98 -12.42 13.61 -8.54
N LYS A 99 -13.36 13.07 -7.75
CA LYS A 99 -14.82 13.11 -8.03
C LYS A 99 -15.16 12.53 -9.41
N ALA A 100 -14.44 11.48 -9.79
CA ALA A 100 -14.57 10.77 -11.05
C ALA A 100 -14.03 9.34 -10.91
N GLU A 101 -14.40 8.47 -11.83
CA GLU A 101 -13.74 7.19 -12.03
C GLU A 101 -12.29 7.38 -12.49
N VAL A 102 -11.36 6.76 -11.78
CA VAL A 102 -9.92 6.85 -12.06
C VAL A 102 -9.27 5.48 -12.06
N ILE A 103 -8.11 5.43 -12.70
CA ILE A 103 -7.08 4.41 -12.44
C ILE A 103 -5.92 5.11 -11.75
N THR A 104 -5.37 4.48 -10.72
CA THR A 104 -4.25 5.04 -9.95
C THR A 104 -3.06 4.12 -10.04
N ARG A 105 -1.89 4.67 -10.38
CA ARG A 105 -0.60 3.99 -10.17
C ARG A 105 0.17 4.67 -9.06
N SER A 106 0.76 3.86 -8.19
CA SER A 106 1.49 4.33 -7.02
C SER A 106 2.85 3.67 -6.94
N ASP A 107 3.83 4.47 -6.55
CA ASP A 107 5.21 4.07 -6.31
C ASP A 107 5.47 4.13 -4.81
N GLY A 108 5.51 2.98 -4.14
CA GLY A 108 5.67 2.85 -2.70
C GLY A 108 7.07 2.38 -2.30
N ARG A 109 7.50 2.80 -1.11
CA ARG A 109 8.73 2.37 -0.43
C ARG A 109 8.40 2.01 1.00
N VAL A 110 9.07 0.99 1.53
CA VAL A 110 8.85 0.52 2.90
C VAL A 110 10.14 0.55 3.70
N SER A 111 10.04 0.91 4.97
CA SER A 111 11.10 0.76 5.97
C SER A 111 10.47 0.44 7.31
N GLY A 112 10.61 -0.82 7.76
CA GLY A 112 9.92 -1.33 8.95
C GLY A 112 8.39 -1.19 8.80
N ASP A 113 7.78 -0.44 9.72
CA ASP A 113 6.34 -0.20 9.74
C ASP A 113 5.92 1.10 9.05
N SER A 114 6.82 1.73 8.29
CA SER A 114 6.51 2.94 7.51
C SER A 114 6.47 2.62 6.01
N LEU A 115 5.38 3.02 5.36
CA LEU A 115 5.18 2.95 3.92
C LEU A 115 4.91 4.36 3.39
N TRP A 116 5.60 4.78 2.34
CA TRP A 116 5.40 6.10 1.74
C TRP A 116 5.68 6.09 0.25
N GLY A 117 5.19 7.10 -0.45
CA GLY A 117 5.34 7.12 -1.89
C GLY A 117 4.64 8.26 -2.60
N THR A 118 4.57 8.12 -3.92
CA THR A 118 3.83 9.00 -4.81
C THR A 118 2.74 8.22 -5.51
N PHE A 119 1.67 8.91 -5.92
CA PHE A 119 0.64 8.34 -6.76
C PHE A 119 0.31 9.29 -7.91
N VAL A 120 -0.20 8.70 -8.99
CA VAL A 120 -0.81 9.39 -10.12
C VAL A 120 -2.18 8.77 -10.35
N MET A 121 -3.22 9.59 -10.27
CA MET A 121 -4.59 9.23 -10.67
C MET A 121 -4.85 9.77 -12.06
N LEU A 122 -5.36 8.93 -12.93
CA LEU A 122 -5.78 9.27 -14.28
C LEU A 122 -7.28 8.99 -14.43
N PRO A 123 -8.12 10.03 -14.61
CA PRO A 123 -9.54 9.84 -14.89
C PRO A 123 -9.80 9.08 -16.20
N THR A 124 -10.78 8.18 -16.18
CA THR A 124 -11.12 7.30 -17.32
C THR A 124 -12.02 7.97 -18.35
N ALA A 125 -12.75 9.03 -17.98
CA ALA A 125 -13.77 9.69 -18.80
C ALA A 125 -13.27 10.16 -20.18
N GLY A 126 -12.00 10.57 -20.31
CA GLY A 126 -11.39 10.98 -21.58
C GLY A 126 -11.10 9.84 -22.57
N GLY A 127 -11.36 8.57 -22.21
CA GLY A 127 -11.18 7.40 -23.09
C GLY A 127 -9.72 7.16 -23.52
N GLY A 128 -8.75 7.73 -22.79
CA GLY A 128 -7.31 7.53 -23.00
C GLY A 128 -6.66 6.60 -21.98
N VAL A 129 -7.41 6.18 -20.98
CA VAL A 129 -6.92 5.51 -19.78
C VAL A 129 -7.77 4.28 -19.55
N VAL A 130 -7.13 3.11 -19.48
CA VAL A 130 -7.76 1.81 -19.29
C VAL A 130 -6.92 0.97 -18.31
N PRO A 131 -7.52 -0.04 -17.65
CA PRO A 131 -6.76 -0.94 -16.78
C PRO A 131 -5.69 -1.68 -17.57
N ASP A 132 -4.67 -2.17 -16.87
CA ASP A 132 -3.64 -3.03 -17.45
C ASP A 132 -2.77 -2.39 -18.52
N MET A 133 -2.69 -1.05 -18.54
CA MET A 133 -1.76 -0.33 -19.39
C MET A 133 -0.31 -0.70 -19.09
N SER A 134 0.44 -0.98 -20.16
CA SER A 134 1.89 -1.14 -20.08
C SER A 134 2.56 0.12 -19.51
N VAL A 135 3.78 -0.02 -18.99
CA VAL A 135 4.57 1.11 -18.47
C VAL A 135 4.68 2.25 -19.49
N ALA A 136 4.90 1.93 -20.77
CA ALA A 136 4.97 2.92 -21.85
C ALA A 136 3.63 3.62 -22.12
N GLN A 137 2.51 2.86 -22.15
CA GLN A 137 1.19 3.45 -22.32
C GLN A 137 0.84 4.39 -21.17
N TRP A 138 1.11 3.95 -19.94
CA TRP A 138 0.91 4.74 -18.73
C TRP A 138 1.73 6.03 -18.76
N HIS A 139 3.02 5.93 -19.07
CA HIS A 139 3.88 7.10 -19.22
C HIS A 139 3.35 8.08 -20.27
N ASN A 140 2.89 7.59 -21.43
CA ASN A 140 2.32 8.45 -22.46
C ASN A 140 1.04 9.17 -21.99
N ALA A 141 0.17 8.48 -21.25
CA ALA A 141 -1.03 9.09 -20.67
C ALA A 141 -0.71 10.15 -19.61
N GLU A 142 0.39 9.99 -18.87
CA GLU A 142 0.88 11.03 -17.96
C GLU A 142 1.46 12.24 -18.69
N MET A 143 2.21 12.02 -19.77
CA MET A 143 2.92 13.08 -20.48
C MET A 143 1.99 13.92 -21.38
N ALA A 144 0.93 13.31 -21.89
CA ALA A 144 -0.04 13.94 -22.78
C ALA A 144 -1.46 13.42 -22.49
N PRO A 145 -2.05 13.79 -21.34
CA PRO A 145 -3.40 13.37 -21.00
C PRO A 145 -4.40 13.91 -22.03
N LYS A 146 -5.35 13.06 -22.43
CA LYS A 146 -6.49 13.53 -23.24
C LYS A 146 -7.37 14.47 -22.41
N PRO A 147 -8.09 15.41 -23.03
CA PRO A 147 -9.09 16.23 -22.33
C PRO A 147 -10.07 15.34 -21.55
N GLY A 148 -10.29 15.65 -20.26
CA GLY A 148 -11.10 14.83 -19.36
C GLY A 148 -10.35 13.66 -18.69
N SER A 149 -9.04 13.55 -18.91
CA SER A 149 -8.13 12.63 -18.21
C SER A 149 -6.98 13.40 -17.54
N GLU A 150 -7.22 14.64 -17.13
CA GLU A 150 -6.24 15.46 -16.43
C GLU A 150 -5.76 14.76 -15.17
N LEU A 151 -4.45 14.54 -15.08
CA LEU A 151 -3.85 13.74 -14.02
C LEU A 151 -3.86 14.48 -12.68
N ILE A 152 -4.04 13.72 -11.60
CA ILE A 152 -3.88 14.19 -10.23
C ILE A 152 -2.69 13.46 -9.63
N ARG A 153 -1.66 14.21 -9.21
CA ARG A 153 -0.51 13.66 -8.47
C ARG A 153 -0.67 13.89 -6.99
N GLY A 154 0.02 13.08 -6.21
CA GLY A 154 0.19 13.35 -4.80
C GLY A 154 1.18 12.40 -4.15
N THR A 155 1.26 12.51 -2.83
CA THR A 155 2.07 11.63 -1.99
C THR A 155 1.17 10.83 -1.06
N PHE A 156 1.66 9.72 -0.54
CA PHE A 156 1.00 9.03 0.55
C PHE A 156 2.01 8.64 1.62
N VAL A 157 1.49 8.48 2.84
CA VAL A 157 2.20 7.91 3.98
C VAL A 157 1.26 6.96 4.71
N ALA A 158 1.80 5.89 5.26
CA ALA A 158 1.06 4.87 5.98
C ALA A 158 1.93 4.19 7.03
N THR A 159 1.27 3.68 8.06
CA THR A 159 1.87 2.92 9.15
C THR A 159 1.27 1.52 9.19
N ARG A 160 2.10 0.50 9.41
CA ARG A 160 1.64 -0.87 9.61
C ARG A 160 1.00 -1.01 11.00
N THR A 161 -0.25 -1.46 11.09
CA THR A 161 -0.96 -1.59 12.38
C THR A 161 -1.00 -3.02 12.91
N ASN A 162 -0.87 -4.02 12.03
CA ASN A 162 -0.62 -5.40 12.40
C ASN A 162 0.58 -5.92 11.59
N PRO A 163 1.73 -6.20 12.21
CA PRO A 163 2.80 -6.91 11.52
C PRO A 163 2.29 -8.26 11.04
N ALA A 164 2.71 -8.66 9.84
CA ALA A 164 2.41 -9.99 9.33
C ALA A 164 2.81 -11.04 10.39
N PRO A 165 1.98 -12.07 10.64
CA PRO A 165 2.27 -13.10 11.63
C PRO A 165 3.57 -13.86 11.33
#